data_AF-A0A351FDZ3-F1
#
_entry.id   AF-A0A351FDZ3-F1
#
_cell.length_a   1.000
_cell.length_b   1.000
_cell.length_c   1.000
_cell.angle_alpha   90.00
_cell.angle_beta   90.00
_cell.angle_gamma   90.00
#
_symmetry.space_group_name_H-M   'P 1'
#
loop_
_entity.id
_entity.type
_entity.pdbx_description
1 polymer ?
#
loop_
_entity_poly.entity_id
_entity_poly.type
_entity_poly.pdbx_seq_one_letter_code
_entity_poly.pdbx_strand_id
1 'polypeptide(L)'
;MAKQTKMRTKVPEKAKKRAAQVNMMQRSSDEMGKFDNTSATSVPMAITALMGLGFEVALYIFLLIFQVSDSTKIIHDYFYERGWVPYLLTYLACWSFAILYFKRKKLKNQENVMQFKLLPEDISVDIREDNMAQFYAHIKRLGFDQRESFLLTRIFRGLEHFSVRKNHTETADMLKSQSEIDATMVDSSYVLIKVFIWAIPILGFIGTVLGISEAVASFGGEMGAAADIEKIKEQLGQVTGGLSEAFDTTLISLIFSLCVMFPTSVMQKNEEDLLNKVDEYCNEYFLKRLREPQNSGAASFNASGDSIARIEHLQAYLLQLQESQTVVAQQMTQVAHQFNQIMQNTSIEEENG
;
A
#
# COMPACT_ATOMS: atom_id res chain seq x y z
N MET A 1 58.49 7.94 -35.87
CA MET A 1 57.44 7.73 -34.85
C MET A 1 56.09 8.14 -35.42
N ALA A 2 55.17 7.19 -35.57
CA ALA A 2 53.94 7.32 -36.35
C ALA A 2 52.81 8.01 -35.56
N LYS A 3 52.12 8.96 -36.21
CA LYS A 3 50.87 9.58 -35.75
C LYS A 3 49.75 8.53 -35.77
N GLN A 4 49.17 8.23 -34.60
CA GLN A 4 47.92 7.47 -34.51
C GLN A 4 46.73 8.37 -34.88
N THR A 5 46.18 8.13 -36.07
CA THR A 5 44.93 8.72 -36.56
C THR A 5 43.75 8.08 -35.82
N LYS A 6 43.03 8.84 -34.98
CA LYS A 6 41.75 8.43 -34.40
C LYS A 6 40.71 8.21 -35.51
N MET A 7 40.46 6.96 -35.89
CA MET A 7 39.30 6.61 -36.72
C MET A 7 38.02 6.88 -35.93
N ARG A 8 37.30 7.95 -36.29
CA ARG A 8 35.90 8.14 -35.90
C ARG A 8 35.06 7.12 -36.67
N THR A 9 34.71 6.02 -36.02
CA THR A 9 33.76 5.03 -36.54
C THR A 9 32.41 5.72 -36.75
N LYS A 10 32.11 6.09 -38.01
CA LYS A 10 30.80 6.65 -38.38
C LYS A 10 29.75 5.57 -38.13
N VAL A 11 28.90 5.78 -37.13
CA VAL A 11 27.72 4.94 -36.88
C VAL A 11 26.93 4.84 -38.20
N PRO A 12 26.69 3.62 -38.73
CA PRO A 12 26.05 3.46 -40.02
C PRO A 12 24.67 4.11 -40.04
N GLU A 13 24.34 4.81 -41.11
CA GLU A 13 23.08 5.54 -41.32
C GLU A 13 21.84 4.70 -40.97
N LYS A 14 21.85 3.39 -41.28
CA LYS A 14 20.78 2.45 -40.92
C LYS A 14 20.61 2.26 -39.41
N ALA A 15 21.70 2.27 -38.64
CA ALA A 15 21.64 2.17 -37.17
C ALA A 15 21.12 3.48 -36.54
N LYS A 16 21.48 4.65 -37.11
CA LYS A 16 20.88 5.93 -36.69
C LYS A 16 19.39 6.01 -37.00
N LYS A 17 18.95 5.54 -38.18
CA LYS A 17 17.54 5.49 -38.56
C LYS A 17 16.75 4.51 -37.68
N ARG A 18 17.29 3.33 -37.38
CA ARG A 18 16.68 2.38 -36.42
C ARG A 18 16.64 2.94 -35.00
N ALA A 19 17.70 3.58 -34.52
CA ALA A 19 17.71 4.21 -33.20
C ALA A 19 16.70 5.37 -33.12
N ALA A 20 16.58 6.19 -34.17
CA ALA A 20 15.58 7.26 -34.24
C ALA A 20 14.14 6.70 -34.29
N GLN A 21 13.92 5.62 -35.03
CA GLN A 21 12.62 4.94 -35.09
C GLN A 21 12.26 4.31 -33.74
N VAL A 22 13.21 3.67 -33.05
CA VAL A 22 13.02 3.15 -31.69
C VAL A 22 12.75 4.28 -30.70
N ASN A 23 13.45 5.42 -30.81
CA ASN A 23 13.19 6.60 -29.99
C ASN A 23 11.80 7.22 -30.25
N MET A 24 11.30 7.17 -31.50
CA MET A 24 9.92 7.59 -31.84
C MET A 24 8.85 6.59 -31.38
N MET A 25 9.20 5.31 -31.21
CA MET A 25 8.31 4.27 -30.69
C MET A 25 8.35 4.17 -29.15
N GLN A 26 9.37 4.72 -28.52
CA GLN A 26 9.45 4.85 -27.08
C GLN A 26 8.59 6.03 -26.64
N ARG A 27 7.62 5.78 -25.75
CA ARG A 27 6.90 6.85 -25.07
C ARG A 27 7.92 7.79 -24.43
N SER A 28 7.74 9.09 -24.62
CA SER A 28 8.60 10.08 -23.96
C SER A 28 8.49 9.91 -22.44
N SER A 29 9.53 10.28 -21.69
CA SER A 29 9.49 10.26 -20.22
C SER A 29 8.31 11.05 -19.65
N ASP A 30 7.89 12.09 -20.35
CA ASP A 30 6.72 12.92 -19.99
C ASP A 30 5.40 12.18 -20.23
N GLU A 31 5.27 11.45 -21.34
CA GLU A 31 4.11 10.58 -21.60
C GLU A 31 4.04 9.42 -20.62
N MET A 32 5.19 8.82 -20.27
CA MET A 32 5.25 7.72 -19.30
C MET A 32 4.89 8.21 -17.89
N GLY A 33 5.38 9.39 -17.51
CA GLY A 33 5.06 10.05 -16.24
C GLY A 33 3.64 10.60 -16.14
N LYS A 34 2.92 10.81 -17.26
CA LYS A 34 1.49 11.20 -17.24
C LYS A 34 0.62 10.11 -16.56
N PHE A 35 1.05 8.86 -16.63
CA PHE A 35 0.36 7.71 -16.03
C PHE A 35 0.88 7.34 -14.64
N ASP A 36 1.95 7.97 -14.17
CA ASP A 36 2.65 7.58 -12.96
C ASP A 36 2.31 8.48 -11.77
N ASN A 37 1.44 7.98 -10.87
CA ASN A 37 1.14 8.62 -9.60
C ASN A 37 1.93 7.98 -8.45
N THR A 38 2.90 7.12 -8.76
CA THR A 38 3.70 6.41 -7.75
C THR A 38 4.38 7.41 -6.85
N SER A 39 4.75 8.56 -7.41
CA SER A 39 5.29 9.72 -6.70
C SER A 39 4.40 10.26 -5.58
N ALA A 40 3.10 10.00 -5.54
CA ALA A 40 2.23 10.46 -4.45
C ALA A 40 2.54 9.75 -3.10
N THR A 41 3.01 8.51 -3.15
CA THR A 41 3.26 7.68 -1.94
C THR A 41 4.67 7.07 -1.88
N SER A 42 5.32 6.85 -3.03
CA SER A 42 6.65 6.25 -3.09
C SER A 42 7.71 7.16 -2.50
N VAL A 43 8.71 6.57 -1.87
CA VAL A 43 9.80 7.31 -1.25
C VAL A 43 11.10 6.93 -1.97
N PRO A 44 12.00 7.89 -2.26
CA PRO A 44 13.28 7.57 -2.89
C PRO A 44 14.13 6.69 -1.95
N MET A 45 14.16 5.38 -2.24
CA MET A 45 14.79 4.37 -1.38
C MET A 45 16.28 4.61 -1.13
N ALA A 46 17.02 5.07 -2.14
CA ALA A 46 18.43 5.38 -1.98
C ALA A 46 18.66 6.54 -1.00
N ILE A 47 17.80 7.56 -1.03
CA ILE A 47 17.90 8.72 -0.15
C ILE A 47 17.53 8.34 1.28
N THR A 48 16.49 7.52 1.47
CA THR A 48 16.12 7.05 2.82
C THR A 48 17.16 6.11 3.42
N ALA A 49 17.82 5.28 2.61
CA ALA A 49 18.91 4.44 3.06
C ALA A 49 20.09 5.28 3.57
N LEU A 50 20.52 6.28 2.77
CA LEU A 50 21.59 7.20 3.17
C LEU A 50 21.23 8.02 4.42
N MET A 51 19.98 8.49 4.49
CA MET A 51 19.50 9.22 5.66
C MET A 51 19.41 8.31 6.90
N GLY A 52 19.01 7.05 6.72
CA GLY A 52 19.01 6.03 7.77
C GLY A 52 20.41 5.78 8.32
N LEU A 53 21.41 5.65 7.44
CA LEU A 53 22.82 5.53 7.83
C LEU A 53 23.31 6.79 8.57
N GLY A 54 22.94 7.98 8.09
CA GLY A 54 23.23 9.23 8.79
C GLY A 54 22.63 9.29 10.20
N PHE A 55 21.38 8.84 10.37
CA PHE A 55 20.74 8.74 11.68
C PHE A 55 21.41 7.72 12.60
N GLU A 56 21.81 6.57 12.07
CA GLU A 56 22.57 5.56 12.81
C GLU A 56 23.89 6.14 13.33
N VAL A 57 24.69 6.74 12.45
CA VAL A 57 25.98 7.36 12.85
C VAL A 57 25.75 8.44 13.90
N ALA A 58 24.73 9.30 13.73
CA ALA A 58 24.41 10.32 14.71
C ALA A 58 23.97 9.73 16.06
N LEU A 59 23.19 8.64 16.05
CA LEU A 59 22.75 7.94 17.25
C LEU A 59 23.95 7.34 17.98
N TYR A 60 24.86 6.67 17.28
CA TYR A 60 26.07 6.09 17.88
C TYR A 60 27.03 7.16 18.42
N ILE A 61 27.21 8.28 17.72
CA ILE A 61 27.96 9.44 18.25
C ILE A 61 27.30 9.99 19.52
N PHE A 62 25.98 10.10 19.53
CA PHE A 62 25.23 10.53 20.71
C PHE A 62 25.38 9.54 21.87
N LEU A 63 25.42 8.24 21.60
CA LEU A 63 25.64 7.21 22.61
C LEU A 63 27.03 7.28 23.27
N LEU A 64 28.04 7.88 22.62
CA LEU A 64 29.34 8.12 23.26
C LEU A 64 29.27 9.10 24.43
N ILE A 65 28.29 10.02 24.45
CA ILE A 65 28.09 10.96 25.57
C ILE A 65 27.69 10.21 26.84
N PHE A 66 27.00 9.08 26.70
CA PHE A 66 26.55 8.27 27.83
C PHE A 66 27.66 7.46 28.50
N GLN A 67 28.87 7.46 27.95
CA GLN A 67 30.06 6.88 28.56
C GLN A 67 30.52 7.64 29.82
N VAL A 68 29.99 8.85 30.07
CA VAL A 68 30.42 9.75 31.15
C VAL A 68 29.80 9.43 32.52
N SER A 69 28.69 8.67 32.58
CA SER A 69 27.98 8.39 33.84
C SER A 69 27.70 6.90 34.02
N ASP A 70 28.03 6.36 35.21
CA ASP A 70 27.94 4.94 35.55
C ASP A 70 26.53 4.37 35.40
N SER A 71 25.49 5.17 35.61
CA SER A 71 24.09 4.73 35.45
C SER A 71 23.66 4.57 33.98
N THR A 72 24.35 5.24 33.05
CA THR A 72 24.04 5.21 31.60
C THR A 72 24.95 4.29 30.80
N LYS A 73 26.00 3.75 31.43
CA LYS A 73 26.95 2.83 30.80
C LYS A 73 26.27 1.57 30.25
N ILE A 74 25.26 1.06 30.95
CA ILE A 74 24.44 -0.09 30.50
C ILE A 74 23.90 0.10 29.07
N ILE A 75 23.45 1.32 28.72
CA ILE A 75 22.90 1.61 27.39
C ILE A 75 24.02 1.59 26.33
N HIS A 76 25.21 2.06 26.67
CA HIS A 76 26.36 1.99 25.77
C HIS A 76 26.77 0.52 25.51
N ASP A 77 26.85 -0.28 26.57
CA ASP A 77 27.27 -1.69 26.50
C ASP A 77 26.30 -2.51 25.63
N TYR A 78 24.99 -2.25 25.71
CA TYR A 78 23.99 -2.90 24.85
C TYR A 78 24.21 -2.72 23.34
N PHE A 79 24.79 -1.59 22.92
CA PHE A 79 24.91 -1.22 21.52
C PHE A 79 26.32 -1.42 20.95
N TYR A 80 27.36 -1.29 21.78
CA TYR A 80 28.75 -1.37 21.35
C TYR A 80 29.41 -2.72 21.60
N GLU A 81 29.12 -3.37 22.73
CA GLU A 81 29.87 -4.55 23.16
C GLU A 81 29.29 -5.88 22.67
N ARG A 82 28.05 -5.88 22.14
CA ARG A 82 27.28 -7.10 21.81
C ARG A 82 27.37 -7.58 20.36
N GLY A 83 28.54 -7.41 19.77
CA GLY A 83 28.83 -7.84 18.40
C GLY A 83 28.13 -7.02 17.30
N TRP A 84 27.98 -7.61 16.12
CA TRP A 84 27.51 -6.90 14.91
C TRP A 84 25.98 -6.75 14.82
N VAL A 85 25.21 -7.56 15.57
CA VAL A 85 23.74 -7.62 15.46
C VAL A 85 23.07 -6.30 15.87
N PRO A 86 23.42 -5.64 16.99
CA PRO A 86 22.83 -4.36 17.38
C PRO A 86 22.99 -3.26 16.33
N TYR A 87 24.14 -3.18 15.65
CA TYR A 87 24.37 -2.24 14.54
C TYR A 87 23.38 -2.48 13.39
N LEU A 88 23.15 -3.74 13.01
CA LEU A 88 22.19 -4.03 11.96
C LEU A 88 20.74 -3.73 12.38
N LEU A 89 20.37 -4.05 13.63
CA LEU A 89 19.04 -3.76 14.17
C LEU A 89 18.76 -2.26 14.21
N THR A 90 19.73 -1.46 14.69
CA THR A 90 19.62 0.01 14.74
C THR A 90 19.55 0.62 13.36
N TYR A 91 20.36 0.14 12.39
CA TYR A 91 20.30 0.59 11.01
C TYR A 91 18.92 0.36 10.39
N LEU A 92 18.36 -0.85 10.52
CA LEU A 92 17.03 -1.15 10.00
C LEU A 92 15.93 -0.31 10.65
N ALA A 93 16.03 -0.06 11.96
CA ALA A 93 15.11 0.84 12.66
C ALA A 93 15.23 2.29 12.16
N CYS A 94 16.45 2.82 12.05
CA CYS A 94 16.71 4.18 11.55
C CYS A 94 16.24 4.36 10.10
N TRP A 95 16.48 3.37 9.23
CA TRP A 95 15.99 3.39 7.86
C TRP A 95 14.45 3.36 7.81
N SER A 96 13.81 2.56 8.66
CA SER A 96 12.34 2.54 8.76
C SER A 96 11.79 3.91 9.17
N PHE A 97 12.38 4.54 10.19
CA PHE A 97 11.99 5.90 10.60
C PHE A 97 12.23 6.95 9.51
N ALA A 98 13.32 6.83 8.76
CA ALA A 98 13.60 7.67 7.61
C ALA A 98 12.49 7.56 6.55
N ILE A 99 12.05 6.35 6.20
CA ILE A 99 10.95 6.14 5.25
C ILE A 99 9.65 6.75 5.79
N LEU A 100 9.31 6.50 7.06
CA LEU A 100 8.10 7.04 7.69
C LEU A 100 8.09 8.57 7.74
N TYR A 101 9.25 9.20 7.97
CA TYR A 101 9.37 10.66 7.94
C TYR A 101 8.99 11.24 6.57
N PHE A 102 9.49 10.65 5.48
CA PHE A 102 9.15 11.07 4.13
C PHE A 102 7.68 10.82 3.80
N LYS A 103 7.13 9.65 4.18
CA LYS A 103 5.70 9.36 4.00
C LYS A 103 4.83 10.37 4.74
N ARG A 104 5.19 10.73 5.98
CA ARG A 104 4.50 11.77 6.76
C ARG A 104 4.48 13.12 6.03
N LYS A 105 5.61 13.51 5.42
CA LYS A 105 5.70 14.76 4.65
C LYS A 105 4.78 14.72 3.42
N LYS A 106 4.75 13.58 2.71
CA LYS A 106 3.87 13.41 1.54
C LYS A 106 2.41 13.42 1.92
N LEU A 107 2.01 12.65 2.93
CA LEU A 107 0.66 12.65 3.48
C LEU A 107 0.18 14.06 3.84
N LYS A 108 1.01 14.82 4.57
CA LYS A 108 0.68 16.22 4.93
C LYS A 108 0.54 17.11 3.70
N ASN A 109 1.38 16.93 2.68
CA ASN A 109 1.25 17.66 1.42
C ASN A 109 -0.09 17.35 0.73
N GLN A 110 -0.50 16.08 0.71
CA GLN A 110 -1.79 15.68 0.13
C GLN A 110 -2.97 16.27 0.91
N GLU A 111 -2.94 16.21 2.25
CA GLU A 111 -3.97 16.84 3.10
C GLU A 111 -4.07 18.35 2.85
N ASN A 112 -2.94 19.03 2.69
CA ASN A 112 -2.93 20.46 2.38
C ASN A 112 -3.63 20.76 1.05
N VAL A 113 -3.41 19.95 0.01
CA VAL A 113 -4.07 20.13 -1.30
C VAL A 113 -5.60 20.04 -1.17
N MET A 114 -6.11 19.18 -0.28
CA MET A 114 -7.56 19.02 -0.05
C MET A 114 -8.21 20.25 0.60
N GLN A 115 -7.44 21.15 1.20
CA GLN A 115 -7.95 22.39 1.80
C GLN A 115 -8.28 23.47 0.76
N PHE A 116 -7.77 23.32 -0.48
CA PHE A 116 -8.01 24.26 -1.56
C PHE A 116 -9.32 23.94 -2.29
N LYS A 117 -10.00 24.98 -2.77
CA LYS A 117 -11.18 24.83 -3.64
C LYS A 117 -10.74 24.43 -5.05
N LEU A 118 -10.57 23.12 -5.25
CA LEU A 118 -10.13 22.54 -6.54
C LEU A 118 -11.19 22.70 -7.64
N LEU A 119 -12.45 22.50 -7.29
CA LEU A 119 -13.61 22.68 -8.17
C LEU A 119 -14.48 23.80 -7.61
N PRO A 120 -14.16 25.08 -7.86
CA PRO A 120 -14.87 26.16 -7.21
C PRO A 120 -16.24 26.38 -7.89
N GLU A 121 -17.24 26.83 -7.15
CA GLU A 121 -18.63 27.02 -7.62
C GLU A 121 -18.84 28.35 -8.35
N ASP A 122 -17.88 29.27 -8.22
CA ASP A 122 -17.85 30.57 -8.90
C ASP A 122 -17.66 30.45 -10.42
N ILE A 123 -16.95 29.41 -10.89
CA ILE A 123 -16.81 29.10 -12.32
C ILE A 123 -18.14 28.57 -12.87
N SER A 124 -18.67 27.51 -12.25
CA SER A 124 -19.95 26.91 -12.59
C SER A 124 -20.34 25.87 -11.55
N VAL A 125 -21.63 25.76 -11.23
CA VAL A 125 -22.15 24.70 -10.35
C VAL A 125 -22.01 23.34 -11.04
N ASP A 126 -22.37 23.24 -12.31
CA ASP A 126 -22.25 22.01 -13.10
C ASP A 126 -20.97 22.01 -13.94
N ILE A 127 -20.35 20.85 -14.09
CA ILE A 127 -19.20 20.59 -14.97
C ILE A 127 -19.75 19.99 -16.27
N ARG A 128 -19.53 20.71 -17.36
CA ARG A 128 -19.96 20.39 -18.74
C ARG A 128 -18.75 20.47 -19.67
N GLU A 129 -18.90 19.98 -20.90
CA GLU A 129 -17.83 20.01 -21.91
C GLU A 129 -17.34 21.45 -22.21
N ASP A 130 -18.25 22.43 -22.21
CA ASP A 130 -17.97 23.83 -22.54
C ASP A 130 -17.15 24.56 -21.47
N ASN A 131 -17.34 24.22 -20.19
CA ASN A 131 -16.66 24.87 -19.06
C ASN A 131 -15.48 24.05 -18.49
N MET A 132 -15.28 22.82 -18.96
CA MET A 132 -14.24 21.90 -18.48
C MET A 132 -12.83 22.48 -18.55
N ALA A 133 -12.52 23.19 -19.65
CA ALA A 133 -11.22 23.83 -19.85
C ALA A 133 -10.92 24.89 -18.77
N GLN A 134 -11.96 25.54 -18.23
CA GLN A 134 -11.81 26.56 -17.18
C GLN A 134 -11.43 25.92 -15.84
N PHE A 135 -12.05 24.79 -15.49
CA PHE A 135 -11.66 24.00 -14.31
C PHE A 135 -10.23 23.48 -14.43
N TYR A 136 -9.84 22.97 -15.60
CA TYR A 136 -8.47 22.53 -15.84
C TYR A 136 -7.46 23.67 -15.66
N ALA A 137 -7.75 24.85 -16.23
CA ALA A 137 -6.91 26.03 -16.08
C ALA A 137 -6.83 26.53 -14.63
N HIS A 138 -7.94 26.49 -13.89
CA HIS A 138 -7.98 26.88 -12.47
C HIS A 138 -7.08 25.98 -11.62
N ILE A 139 -7.23 24.66 -11.73
CA ILE A 139 -6.40 23.73 -10.95
C ILE A 139 -4.91 23.91 -11.29
N LYS A 140 -4.58 24.12 -12.58
CA LYS A 140 -3.20 24.37 -13.01
C LYS A 140 -2.63 25.69 -12.45
N ARG A 141 -3.47 26.72 -12.25
CA ARG A 141 -3.05 28.00 -11.64
C ARG A 141 -2.71 27.88 -10.16
N LEU A 142 -3.25 26.88 -9.46
CA LEU A 142 -2.90 26.63 -8.06
C LEU A 142 -1.44 26.17 -7.88
N GLY A 143 -0.78 25.73 -8.97
CA GLY A 143 0.65 25.41 -8.97
C GLY A 143 1.03 24.10 -8.26
N PHE A 144 0.05 23.27 -7.92
CA PHE A 144 0.31 21.94 -7.36
C PHE A 144 0.73 20.95 -8.44
N ASP A 145 1.67 20.07 -8.10
CA ASP A 145 2.01 18.94 -8.96
C ASP A 145 0.92 17.87 -8.86
N GLN A 146 0.30 17.55 -10.00
CA GLN A 146 -0.73 16.51 -10.11
C GLN A 146 -0.20 15.16 -9.61
N ARG A 147 1.07 14.82 -9.88
CA ARG A 147 1.65 13.50 -9.58
C ARG A 147 1.87 13.27 -8.09
N GLU A 148 1.87 14.33 -7.29
CA GLU A 148 2.07 14.28 -5.85
C GLU A 148 0.76 14.17 -5.06
N SER A 149 -0.40 14.20 -5.73
CA SER A 149 -1.72 14.14 -5.09
C SER A 149 -2.65 13.15 -5.79
N PHE A 150 -3.16 12.18 -5.03
CA PHE A 150 -4.18 11.25 -5.52
C PHE A 150 -5.44 11.99 -5.96
N LEU A 151 -5.87 13.00 -5.20
CA LEU A 151 -7.05 13.79 -5.51
C LEU A 151 -6.93 14.53 -6.85
N LEU A 152 -5.86 15.29 -7.04
CA LEU A 152 -5.63 16.03 -8.29
C LEU A 152 -5.58 15.07 -9.45
N THR A 153 -4.86 13.95 -9.30
CA THR A 153 -4.79 12.97 -10.36
C THR A 153 -6.17 12.43 -10.73
N ARG A 154 -6.99 12.02 -9.75
CA ARG A 154 -8.32 11.48 -10.03
C ARG A 154 -9.22 12.52 -10.69
N ILE A 155 -9.21 13.77 -10.24
CA ILE A 155 -9.97 14.85 -10.87
C ILE A 155 -9.52 15.03 -12.32
N PHE A 156 -8.23 15.16 -12.59
CA PHE A 156 -7.73 15.36 -13.95
C PHE A 156 -8.02 14.16 -14.87
N ARG A 157 -7.82 12.93 -14.39
CA ARG A 157 -8.14 11.72 -15.16
C ARG A 157 -9.64 11.61 -15.41
N GLY A 158 -10.47 11.93 -14.42
CA GLY A 158 -11.93 11.93 -14.53
C GLY A 158 -12.42 13.00 -15.51
N LEU A 159 -11.87 14.22 -15.46
CA LEU A 159 -12.17 15.29 -16.43
C LEU A 159 -11.76 14.89 -17.85
N GLU A 160 -10.54 14.37 -18.03
CA GLU A 160 -10.06 13.89 -19.33
C GLU A 160 -10.96 12.76 -19.88
N HIS A 161 -11.30 11.78 -19.04
CA HIS A 161 -12.16 10.67 -19.41
C HIS A 161 -13.57 11.14 -19.80
N PHE A 162 -14.17 12.02 -18.99
CA PHE A 162 -15.49 12.57 -19.26
C PHE A 162 -15.51 13.45 -20.52
N SER A 163 -14.44 14.21 -20.80
CA SER A 163 -14.34 15.03 -22.02
C SER A 163 -14.45 14.21 -23.31
N VAL A 164 -13.96 12.97 -23.28
CA VAL A 164 -13.95 12.07 -24.43
C VAL A 164 -15.21 11.21 -24.48
N ARG A 165 -15.60 10.59 -23.35
CA ARG A 165 -16.71 9.64 -23.28
C ARG A 165 -18.08 10.29 -23.13
N LYS A 166 -18.14 11.45 -22.46
CA LYS A 166 -19.37 12.22 -22.20
C LYS A 166 -20.46 11.43 -21.48
N ASN A 167 -20.07 10.39 -20.75
CA ASN A 167 -20.93 9.47 -20.02
C ASN A 167 -20.54 9.50 -18.54
N HIS A 168 -21.52 9.78 -17.69
CA HIS A 168 -21.34 9.84 -16.24
C HIS A 168 -20.99 8.48 -15.66
N THR A 169 -21.74 7.43 -16.01
CA THR A 169 -21.57 6.07 -15.47
C THR A 169 -20.19 5.52 -15.79
N GLU A 170 -19.74 5.65 -17.05
CA GLU A 170 -18.40 5.21 -17.44
C GLU A 170 -17.29 5.96 -16.68
N THR A 171 -17.51 7.24 -16.36
CA THR A 171 -16.54 8.03 -15.59
C THR A 171 -16.52 7.59 -14.13
N ALA A 172 -17.67 7.27 -13.54
CA ALA A 172 -17.75 6.72 -12.20
C ALA A 172 -17.02 5.35 -12.10
N ASP A 173 -17.25 4.45 -13.06
CA ASP A 173 -16.57 3.16 -13.11
C ASP A 173 -15.04 3.31 -13.26
N MET A 174 -14.61 4.25 -14.10
CA MET A 174 -13.20 4.59 -14.26
C MET A 174 -12.57 5.09 -12.95
N LEU A 175 -13.24 5.99 -12.23
CA LEU A 175 -12.75 6.50 -10.94
C LEU A 175 -12.70 5.42 -9.87
N LYS A 176 -13.68 4.51 -9.85
CA LYS A 176 -13.68 3.35 -8.96
C LYS A 176 -12.46 2.46 -9.22
N SER A 177 -12.18 2.15 -10.48
CA SER A 177 -10.96 1.40 -10.85
C SER A 177 -9.69 2.12 -10.42
N GLN A 178 -9.64 3.46 -10.52
CA GLN A 178 -8.49 4.21 -10.00
C GLN A 178 -8.37 4.17 -8.49
N SER A 179 -9.48 4.08 -7.75
CA SER A 179 -9.41 3.94 -6.31
C SER A 179 -8.72 2.64 -5.89
N GLU A 180 -9.08 1.54 -6.55
CA GLU A 180 -8.45 0.24 -6.32
C GLU A 180 -6.95 0.25 -6.68
N ILE A 181 -6.57 0.95 -7.75
CA ILE A 181 -5.17 1.14 -8.15
C ILE A 181 -4.40 1.94 -7.10
N ASP A 182 -4.94 3.07 -6.64
CA ASP A 182 -4.28 3.91 -5.64
C ASP A 182 -4.12 3.17 -4.30
N ALA A 183 -5.13 2.40 -3.88
CA ALA A 183 -5.04 1.54 -2.69
C ALA A 183 -3.92 0.50 -2.81
N THR A 184 -3.84 -0.17 -3.96
CA THR A 184 -2.76 -1.14 -4.24
C THR A 184 -1.38 -0.47 -4.24
N MET A 185 -1.28 0.77 -4.74
CA MET A 185 -0.03 1.54 -4.74
C MET A 185 0.40 1.93 -3.33
N VAL A 186 -0.55 2.33 -2.47
CA VAL A 186 -0.28 2.59 -1.04
C VAL A 186 0.23 1.31 -0.39
N ASP A 187 -0.45 0.17 -0.53
CA ASP A 187 0.00 -1.09 0.07
C ASP A 187 1.41 -1.51 -0.40
N SER A 188 1.64 -1.42 -1.71
CA SER A 188 2.93 -1.74 -2.34
C SER A 188 4.07 -0.87 -1.79
N SER A 189 3.79 0.38 -1.43
CA SER A 189 4.80 1.30 -0.89
C SER A 189 5.31 0.92 0.51
N TYR A 190 4.58 0.08 1.25
CA TYR A 190 4.97 -0.41 2.59
C TYR A 190 5.74 -1.73 2.57
N VAL A 191 5.85 -2.41 1.42
CA VAL A 191 6.46 -3.75 1.32
C VAL A 191 7.84 -3.80 1.98
N LEU A 192 8.72 -2.81 1.74
CA LEU A 192 10.06 -2.80 2.33
C LEU A 192 10.03 -2.67 3.86
N ILE A 193 9.21 -1.76 4.42
CA ILE A 193 9.12 -1.62 5.88
C ILE A 193 8.52 -2.89 6.50
N LYS A 194 7.53 -3.52 5.86
CA LYS A 194 6.97 -4.80 6.32
C LYS A 194 8.06 -5.89 6.38
N VAL A 195 8.96 -5.93 5.39
CA VAL A 195 10.13 -6.82 5.42
C VAL A 195 11.04 -6.50 6.61
N PHE A 196 11.30 -5.22 6.91
CA PHE A 196 12.11 -4.84 8.08
C PHE A 196 11.45 -5.23 9.41
N ILE A 197 10.14 -5.01 9.56
CA ILE A 197 9.38 -5.41 10.75
C ILE A 197 9.54 -6.91 11.02
N TRP A 198 9.54 -7.74 9.97
CA TRP A 198 9.75 -9.19 10.07
C TRP A 198 11.22 -9.57 10.29
N ALA A 199 12.16 -8.87 9.65
CA ALA A 199 13.58 -9.17 9.72
C ALA A 199 14.19 -8.84 11.10
N ILE A 200 13.76 -7.75 11.73
CA ILE A 200 14.32 -7.27 13.01
C ILE A 200 14.24 -8.35 14.12
N PRO A 201 13.07 -8.96 14.43
CA PRO A 201 12.97 -10.04 15.41
C PRO A 201 13.83 -11.25 15.08
N ILE A 202 13.88 -11.64 13.79
CA ILE A 202 14.66 -12.79 13.32
C ILE A 202 16.15 -12.55 13.52
N LEU A 203 16.63 -11.34 13.20
CA LEU A 203 18.01 -10.96 13.47
C LEU A 203 18.34 -10.97 14.95
N GLY A 204 17.43 -10.54 15.83
CA GLY A 204 17.61 -10.67 17.27
C GLY A 204 17.70 -12.13 17.73
N PHE A 205 16.82 -12.99 17.22
CA PHE A 205 16.88 -14.43 17.50
C PHE A 205 18.20 -15.05 17.01
N ILE A 206 18.67 -14.67 15.82
CA ILE A 206 20.00 -15.08 15.32
C ILE A 206 21.09 -14.62 16.28
N GLY A 207 21.05 -13.37 16.76
CA GLY A 207 21.97 -12.85 17.76
C GLY A 207 21.99 -13.67 19.05
N THR A 208 20.81 -14.09 19.52
CA THR A 208 20.70 -14.96 20.69
C THR A 208 21.29 -16.35 20.43
N VAL A 209 21.01 -16.96 19.28
CA VAL A 209 21.58 -18.27 18.92
C VAL A 209 23.10 -18.20 18.86
N LEU A 210 23.67 -17.12 18.32
CA LEU A 210 25.12 -16.88 18.29
C LEU A 210 25.69 -16.73 19.71
N GLY A 211 25.11 -15.87 20.54
CA GLY A 211 25.59 -15.64 21.91
C GLY A 211 25.50 -16.88 22.80
N ILE A 212 24.42 -17.67 22.67
CA ILE A 212 24.31 -18.95 23.38
C ILE A 212 25.37 -19.93 22.89
N SER A 213 25.59 -20.01 21.57
CA SER A 213 26.59 -20.93 20.99
C SER A 213 28.00 -20.62 21.47
N GLU A 214 28.36 -19.33 21.55
CA GLU A 214 29.65 -18.87 22.05
C GLU A 214 29.81 -19.14 23.55
N ALA A 215 28.78 -18.82 24.36
CA ALA A 215 28.78 -19.11 25.79
C ALA A 215 28.99 -20.61 26.07
N VAL A 216 28.30 -21.49 25.35
CA VAL A 216 28.44 -22.94 25.51
C VAL A 216 29.81 -23.45 25.02
N ALA A 217 30.34 -22.89 23.93
CA ALA A 217 31.65 -23.27 23.40
C ALA A 217 32.79 -22.94 24.38
N SER A 218 32.72 -21.79 25.05
CA SER A 218 33.69 -21.37 26.07
C SER A 218 33.79 -22.38 27.22
N PHE A 219 32.65 -22.90 27.67
CA PHE A 219 32.61 -23.88 28.76
C PHE A 219 33.25 -25.23 28.40
N GLY A 220 33.06 -25.69 27.16
CA GLY A 220 33.53 -27.01 26.72
C GLY A 220 35.03 -27.09 26.40
N GLY A 221 35.68 -25.96 26.09
CA GLY A 221 37.08 -25.93 25.63
C GLY A 221 38.14 -26.05 26.72
N GLU A 222 37.84 -25.63 27.95
CA GLU A 222 38.84 -25.51 29.03
C GLU A 222 38.78 -26.61 30.10
N MET A 223 37.86 -27.58 29.95
CA MET A 223 37.65 -28.63 30.94
C MET A 223 38.66 -29.79 30.76
N GLY A 224 39.94 -29.49 30.98
CA GLY A 224 40.99 -30.50 31.17
C GLY A 224 40.84 -31.26 32.49
N ALA A 225 41.35 -32.49 32.57
CA ALA A 225 41.10 -33.50 33.61
C ALA A 225 41.53 -33.17 35.07
N ALA A 226 41.83 -31.90 35.39
CA ALA A 226 42.15 -31.42 36.73
C ALA A 226 41.70 -29.96 36.91
N ALA A 227 40.41 -29.67 36.66
CA ALA A 227 39.88 -28.32 36.78
C ALA A 227 39.70 -27.93 38.27
N ASP A 228 40.43 -26.89 38.71
CA ASP A 228 40.21 -26.23 39.99
C ASP A 228 38.75 -25.74 40.09
N ILE A 229 38.11 -25.97 41.24
CA ILE A 229 36.73 -25.52 41.52
C ILE A 229 36.57 -24.01 41.28
N GLU A 230 37.63 -23.23 41.52
CA GLU A 230 37.66 -21.79 41.30
C GLU A 230 37.56 -21.42 39.81
N LYS A 231 38.26 -22.16 38.93
CA LYS A 231 38.15 -22.02 37.47
C LYS A 231 36.78 -22.41 36.96
N ILE A 232 36.19 -23.47 37.52
CA ILE A 232 34.82 -23.88 37.16
C ILE A 232 33.82 -22.77 37.52
N LYS A 233 33.96 -22.15 38.69
CA LYS A 233 33.09 -21.04 39.12
C LYS A 233 33.23 -19.82 38.21
N GLU A 234 34.46 -19.47 37.81
CA GLU A 234 34.72 -18.39 36.86
C GLU A 234 34.11 -18.67 35.48
N GLN A 235 34.31 -19.87 34.94
CA GLN A 235 33.72 -20.32 33.68
C GLN A 235 32.18 -20.29 33.70
N LEU A 236 31.55 -20.76 34.78
CA LEU A 236 30.09 -20.66 34.96
C LEU A 236 29.60 -19.21 34.99
N GLY A 237 30.38 -18.30 35.60
CA GLY A 237 30.11 -16.87 35.59
C GLY A 237 30.11 -16.30 34.16
N GLN A 238 31.13 -16.63 33.38
CA GLN A 238 31.26 -16.19 31.98
C GLN A 238 30.11 -16.72 31.10
N VAL A 239 29.77 -18.02 31.23
CA VAL A 239 28.65 -18.63 30.49
C VAL A 239 27.32 -17.95 30.82
N THR A 240 27.08 -17.69 32.11
CA THR A 240 25.85 -17.01 32.55
C THR A 240 25.79 -15.57 32.03
N GLY A 241 26.93 -14.89 31.99
CA GLY A 241 27.06 -13.55 31.38
C GLY A 241 26.71 -13.56 29.89
N GLY A 242 27.35 -14.44 29.10
CA GLY A 242 27.08 -14.54 27.66
C GLY A 242 25.64 -14.97 27.34
N LEU A 243 25.05 -15.83 28.18
CA LEU A 243 23.63 -16.20 28.07
C LEU A 243 22.71 -15.00 28.33
N SER A 244 22.98 -14.21 29.38
CA SER A 244 22.26 -12.96 29.63
C SER A 244 22.42 -11.99 28.46
N GLU A 245 23.62 -11.93 27.89
CA GLU A 245 23.94 -11.04 26.79
C GLU A 245 23.12 -11.36 25.53
N ALA A 246 22.99 -12.66 25.26
CA ALA A 246 22.21 -13.20 24.17
C ALA A 246 20.72 -12.88 24.30
N PHE A 247 20.12 -13.04 25.49
CA PHE A 247 18.68 -12.80 25.69
C PHE A 247 18.29 -11.34 25.50
N ASP A 248 19.08 -10.44 26.07
CA ASP A 248 18.94 -9.01 25.91
C ASP A 248 18.97 -8.55 24.44
N THR A 249 19.79 -9.18 23.59
CA THR A 249 19.84 -8.86 22.15
C THR A 249 18.49 -9.14 21.47
N THR A 250 17.81 -10.23 21.87
CA THR A 250 16.43 -10.49 21.44
C THR A 250 15.45 -9.50 22.06
N LEU A 251 15.59 -9.15 23.34
CA LEU A 251 14.72 -8.15 23.96
C LEU A 251 14.76 -6.82 23.20
N ILE A 252 15.96 -6.33 22.86
CA ILE A 252 16.15 -5.09 22.10
C ILE A 252 15.54 -5.20 20.70
N SER A 253 15.73 -6.33 20.01
CA SER A 253 15.16 -6.51 18.66
C SER A 253 13.63 -6.45 18.68
N LEU A 254 12.99 -7.08 19.69
CA LEU A 254 11.54 -7.05 19.84
C LEU A 254 11.04 -5.64 20.14
N ILE A 255 11.73 -4.90 21.00
CA ILE A 255 11.43 -3.49 21.28
C ILE A 255 11.52 -2.66 19.98
N PHE A 256 12.60 -2.81 19.21
CA PHE A 256 12.75 -2.08 17.94
C PHE A 256 11.68 -2.45 16.92
N SER A 257 11.36 -3.74 16.78
CA SER A 257 10.30 -4.21 15.89
C SER A 257 8.97 -3.56 16.26
N LEU A 258 8.63 -3.50 17.56
CA LEU A 258 7.43 -2.83 18.04
C LEU A 258 7.47 -1.31 17.75
N CYS A 259 8.60 -0.65 18.02
CA CYS A 259 8.80 0.78 17.77
C CYS A 259 8.70 1.15 16.29
N VAL A 260 8.97 0.22 15.37
CA VAL A 260 8.79 0.42 13.93
C VAL A 260 7.37 0.05 13.48
N MET A 261 6.86 -1.08 13.95
CA MET A 261 5.56 -1.63 13.55
C MET A 261 4.42 -0.68 13.89
N PHE A 262 4.37 -0.18 15.12
CA PHE A 262 3.25 0.66 15.56
C PHE A 262 3.12 1.96 14.76
N PRO A 263 4.17 2.80 14.60
CA PRO A 263 4.09 3.99 13.75
C PRO A 263 3.81 3.67 12.28
N THR A 264 4.30 2.53 11.78
CA THR A 264 4.02 2.09 10.41
C THR A 264 2.54 1.82 10.20
N SER A 265 1.91 1.07 11.11
CA SER A 265 0.46 0.79 11.05
C SER A 265 -0.37 2.07 11.13
N VAL A 266 0.01 3.02 11.99
CA VAL A 266 -0.65 4.32 12.08
C VAL A 266 -0.50 5.12 10.78
N MET A 267 0.70 5.13 10.18
CA MET A 267 0.93 5.83 8.92
C MET A 267 0.12 5.22 7.78
N GLN A 268 0.11 3.89 7.67
CA GLN A 268 -0.67 3.16 6.66
C GLN A 268 -2.16 3.47 6.81
N LYS A 269 -2.70 3.41 8.04
CA LYS A 269 -4.08 3.80 8.32
C LYS A 269 -4.39 5.22 7.86
N ASN A 270 -3.51 6.19 8.15
CA ASN A 270 -3.75 7.57 7.77
C ASN A 270 -3.73 7.78 6.24
N GLU A 271 -2.88 7.05 5.51
CA GLU A 271 -2.88 7.07 4.04
C GLU A 271 -4.16 6.41 3.47
N GLU A 272 -4.66 5.33 4.07
CA GLU A 272 -5.95 4.72 3.71
C GLU A 272 -7.13 5.66 4.00
N ASP A 273 -7.14 6.31 5.17
CA ASP A 273 -8.16 7.30 5.54
C ASP A 273 -8.13 8.52 4.59
N LEU A 274 -6.95 8.90 4.08
CA LEU A 274 -6.83 9.91 3.03
C LEU A 274 -7.47 9.44 1.73
N LEU A 275 -7.18 8.22 1.26
CA LEU A 275 -7.79 7.67 0.04
C LEU A 275 -9.33 7.64 0.14
N ASN A 276 -9.87 7.29 1.30
CA ASN A 276 -11.31 7.33 1.55
C ASN A 276 -11.89 8.74 1.39
N LYS A 277 -11.20 9.77 1.91
CA LYS A 277 -11.62 11.18 1.70
C LYS A 277 -11.52 11.60 0.23
N VAL A 278 -10.54 11.07 -0.50
CA VAL A 278 -10.41 11.32 -1.95
C VAL A 278 -11.58 10.69 -2.71
N ASP A 279 -11.96 9.46 -2.36
CA ASP A 279 -13.16 8.79 -2.89
C ASP A 279 -14.43 9.58 -2.60
N GLU A 280 -14.61 9.99 -1.36
CA GLU A 280 -15.75 10.80 -0.94
C GLU A 280 -15.81 12.11 -1.71
N TYR A 281 -14.69 12.83 -1.84
CA TYR A 281 -14.64 14.05 -2.66
C TYR A 281 -15.02 13.79 -4.12
N CYS A 282 -14.49 12.72 -4.71
CA CYS A 282 -14.78 12.37 -6.10
C CYS A 282 -16.27 12.03 -6.29
N ASN A 283 -16.88 11.29 -5.38
CA ASN A 283 -18.27 10.88 -5.48
C ASN A 283 -19.24 12.01 -5.15
N GLU A 284 -19.01 12.73 -4.05
CA GLU A 284 -19.93 13.73 -3.51
C GLU A 284 -19.83 15.08 -4.20
N TYR A 285 -18.63 15.50 -4.60
CA TYR A 285 -18.42 16.81 -5.22
C TYR A 285 -18.17 16.71 -6.72
N PHE A 286 -17.27 15.84 -7.17
CA PHE A 286 -16.89 15.80 -8.58
C PHE A 286 -17.97 15.16 -9.46
N LEU A 287 -18.34 13.91 -9.20
CA LEU A 287 -19.30 13.16 -10.02
C LEU A 287 -20.69 13.81 -10.03
N LYS A 288 -21.21 14.25 -8.88
CA LYS A 288 -22.54 14.90 -8.80
C LYS A 288 -22.68 16.14 -9.67
N ARG A 289 -21.56 16.80 -9.98
CA ARG A 289 -21.53 18.01 -10.81
C ARG A 289 -21.35 17.71 -12.30
N LEU A 290 -20.98 16.48 -12.70
CA LEU A 290 -20.84 16.13 -14.11
C LEU A 290 -22.22 16.08 -14.79
N ARG A 291 -22.37 16.84 -15.87
CA ARG A 291 -23.58 16.86 -16.70
C ARG A 291 -23.27 16.43 -18.11
N GLU A 292 -23.95 15.38 -18.55
CA GLU A 292 -23.88 14.89 -19.92
C GLU A 292 -24.38 15.95 -20.90
N PRO A 293 -23.88 15.96 -22.15
CA PRO A 293 -24.38 16.86 -23.17
C PRO A 293 -25.87 16.61 -23.35
N GLN A 294 -26.68 17.66 -23.16
CA GLN A 294 -28.11 17.56 -23.39
C GLN A 294 -28.32 17.31 -24.88
N ASN A 295 -28.69 16.08 -25.23
CA ASN A 295 -29.07 15.77 -26.60
C ASN A 295 -30.32 16.61 -26.90
N SER A 296 -30.14 17.71 -27.64
CA SER A 296 -31.25 18.55 -28.09
C SER A 296 -32.01 17.78 -29.17
N GLY A 297 -32.80 16.82 -28.72
CA GLY A 297 -33.52 15.87 -29.53
C GLY A 297 -34.20 14.82 -28.65
N ALA A 298 -35.48 15.08 -28.33
CA ALA A 298 -36.44 14.19 -27.67
C ALA A 298 -36.30 13.96 -26.14
N ALA A 299 -36.68 14.97 -25.35
CA ALA A 299 -37.32 14.74 -24.06
C ALA A 299 -38.18 15.95 -23.63
N SER A 300 -39.05 16.42 -24.54
CA SER A 300 -40.26 17.10 -24.08
C SER A 300 -41.15 16.01 -23.48
N PHE A 301 -41.20 15.95 -22.16
CA PHE A 301 -42.29 15.42 -21.33
C PHE A 301 -43.28 14.47 -22.05
N ASN A 302 -42.93 13.19 -22.15
CA ASN A 302 -43.88 12.08 -22.23
C ASN A 302 -43.85 11.30 -20.90
N ALA A 303 -44.08 12.01 -19.78
CA ALA A 303 -44.15 11.41 -18.44
C ALA A 303 -45.31 10.39 -18.31
N SER A 304 -46.28 10.40 -19.22
CA SER A 304 -47.41 9.47 -19.24
C SER A 304 -47.10 8.16 -19.96
N GLY A 305 -46.20 8.14 -20.94
CA GLY A 305 -45.90 6.95 -21.75
C GLY A 305 -44.95 5.96 -21.07
N ASP A 306 -43.88 6.47 -20.43
CA ASP A 306 -42.89 5.63 -19.74
C ASP A 306 -43.47 5.01 -18.46
N SER A 307 -44.41 5.70 -17.81
CA SER A 307 -45.14 5.18 -16.66
C SER A 307 -46.04 4.00 -17.04
N ILE A 308 -46.74 4.08 -18.19
CA ILE A 308 -47.60 3.00 -18.68
C ILE A 308 -46.77 1.79 -19.11
N ALA A 309 -45.67 2.00 -19.83
CA ALA A 309 -44.77 0.91 -20.24
C ALA A 309 -44.11 0.22 -19.03
N ARG A 310 -43.72 0.97 -18.00
CA ARG A 310 -43.22 0.39 -16.74
C ARG A 310 -44.29 -0.38 -15.98
N ILE A 311 -45.53 0.11 -15.95
CA ILE A 311 -46.67 -0.59 -15.33
C ILE A 311 -46.95 -1.90 -16.06
N GLU A 312 -46.92 -1.90 -17.39
CA GLU A 312 -47.13 -3.10 -18.21
C GLU A 312 -46.01 -4.14 -18.00
N HIS A 313 -44.75 -3.69 -17.92
CA HIS A 313 -43.61 -4.55 -17.65
C HIS A 313 -43.62 -5.10 -16.21
N LEU A 314 -44.07 -4.31 -15.23
CA LEU A 314 -44.29 -4.75 -13.85
C LEU A 314 -45.44 -5.76 -13.75
N GLN A 315 -46.54 -5.55 -14.48
CA GLN A 315 -47.64 -6.51 -14.55
C GLN A 315 -47.20 -7.84 -15.16
N ALA A 316 -46.46 -7.82 -16.26
CA ALA A 316 -45.92 -9.04 -16.88
C ALA A 316 -44.98 -9.79 -15.92
N TYR A 317 -44.12 -9.07 -15.18
CA TYR A 317 -43.24 -9.66 -14.19
C TYR A 317 -43.99 -10.27 -12.99
N LEU A 318 -45.04 -9.60 -12.49
CA LEU A 318 -45.88 -10.13 -11.41
C LEU A 318 -46.65 -11.38 -11.84
N LEU A 319 -47.11 -11.44 -13.09
CA LEU A 319 -47.80 -12.60 -13.65
C LEU A 319 -46.84 -13.80 -13.77
N GLN A 320 -45.61 -13.56 -14.22
CA GLN A 320 -44.57 -14.58 -14.26
C GLN A 320 -44.19 -15.08 -12.87
N LEU A 321 -44.12 -14.19 -11.87
CA LEU A 321 -43.89 -14.59 -10.48
C LEU A 321 -45.04 -15.46 -9.95
N GLN A 322 -46.29 -15.11 -10.24
CA GLN A 322 -47.45 -15.90 -9.84
C GLN A 322 -47.44 -17.29 -10.47
N GLU A 323 -47.14 -17.40 -11.77
CA GLU A 323 -46.98 -18.69 -12.45
C GLU A 323 -45.85 -19.52 -11.82
N SER A 324 -44.69 -18.89 -11.54
CA SER A 324 -43.57 -19.58 -10.90
C SER A 324 -43.92 -20.12 -9.52
N GLN A 325 -44.70 -19.37 -8.72
CA GLN A 325 -45.15 -19.83 -7.41
C GLN A 325 -46.15 -20.97 -7.50
N THR A 326 -47.04 -20.98 -8.48
CA THR A 326 -47.96 -22.11 -8.70
C THR A 326 -47.21 -23.38 -9.10
N VAL A 327 -46.18 -23.27 -9.94
CA VAL A 327 -45.34 -24.42 -10.34
C VAL A 327 -44.57 -24.96 -9.13
N VAL A 328 -43.97 -24.08 -8.32
CA VAL A 328 -43.26 -24.47 -7.09
C VAL A 328 -44.21 -25.12 -6.07
N ALA A 329 -45.44 -24.60 -5.93
CA ALA A 329 -46.43 -25.20 -5.04
C ALA A 329 -46.87 -26.60 -5.50
N GLN A 330 -47.00 -26.82 -6.82
CA GLN A 330 -47.28 -28.14 -7.38
C GLN A 330 -46.13 -29.12 -7.14
N GLN A 331 -44.89 -28.68 -7.35
CA GLN A 331 -43.72 -29.51 -7.05
C GLN A 331 -43.63 -29.87 -5.57
N MET A 332 -43.87 -28.91 -4.66
CA MET A 332 -43.92 -29.19 -3.22
C MET A 332 -45.02 -30.19 -2.86
N THR A 333 -46.19 -30.09 -3.49
CA THR A 333 -47.29 -31.03 -3.28
C THR A 333 -46.93 -32.44 -3.78
N GLN A 334 -46.28 -32.54 -4.94
CA GLN A 334 -45.80 -33.81 -5.47
C GLN A 334 -44.74 -34.45 -4.57
N VAL A 335 -43.78 -33.66 -4.10
CA VAL A 335 -42.74 -34.13 -3.16
C VAL A 335 -43.37 -34.59 -1.85
N ALA A 336 -44.34 -33.85 -1.30
CA ALA A 336 -45.06 -34.25 -0.10
C ALA A 336 -45.84 -35.57 -0.31
N HIS A 337 -46.49 -35.75 -1.47
CA HIS A 337 -47.18 -36.99 -1.80
C HIS A 337 -46.21 -38.18 -1.94
N GLN A 338 -45.08 -37.97 -2.62
CA GLN A 338 -44.05 -38.99 -2.79
C GLN A 338 -43.42 -39.38 -1.44
N PHE A 339 -43.17 -38.41 -0.56
CA PHE A 339 -42.68 -38.66 0.78
C PHE A 339 -43.69 -39.45 1.61
N ASN A 340 -44.98 -39.11 1.53
CA ASN A 340 -46.04 -39.84 2.23
C ASN A 340 -46.20 -41.29 1.72
N GLN A 341 -46.03 -41.51 0.41
CA GLN A 341 -46.02 -42.86 -0.18
C GLN A 341 -44.83 -43.69 0.29
N ILE A 342 -43.64 -43.09 0.36
CA ILE A 342 -42.44 -43.77 0.88
C ILE A 342 -42.67 -44.16 2.34
N MET A 343 -43.16 -43.22 3.17
CA MET A 343 -43.47 -43.50 4.57
C MET A 343 -44.52 -44.61 4.71
N GLN A 344 -45.61 -44.60 3.94
CA GLN A 344 -46.60 -45.69 3.97
C GLN A 344 -46.02 -47.04 3.56
N ASN A 345 -45.16 -47.08 2.53
CA ASN A 345 -44.53 -48.34 2.10
C ASN A 345 -43.56 -48.87 3.16
N THR A 346 -42.78 -48.01 3.81
CA THR A 346 -41.88 -48.40 4.91
C THR A 346 -42.65 -48.90 6.13
N SER A 347 -43.78 -48.28 6.47
CA SER A 347 -44.65 -48.75 7.57
C SER A 347 -45.26 -50.13 7.29
N ILE A 348 -45.60 -50.44 6.03
CA ILE A 348 -46.17 -51.74 5.64
C ILE A 348 -45.10 -52.84 5.64
N GLU A 349 -43.84 -52.52 5.35
CA GLU A 349 -42.72 -53.46 5.46
C GLU A 349 -42.37 -53.81 6.91
N GLU A 350 -42.56 -52.90 7.87
CA GLU A 350 -42.35 -53.18 9.30
C GLU A 350 -43.49 -54.00 9.93
N GLU A 351 -44.72 -53.97 9.41
CA GLU A 351 -45.86 -54.72 9.94
C GLU A 351 -45.94 -56.19 9.43
N ASN A 352 -45.24 -56.51 8.34
CA ASN A 352 -45.20 -57.85 7.72
C ASN A 352 -43.87 -58.60 7.94
N GLY A 353 -42.97 -58.08 8.78
CA GLY A 353 -41.66 -58.65 9.11
C GLY A 353 -41.65 -59.55 10.35
#